data_AF-A0AAE9EXM2-F1
#
_entry.id   AF-A0AAE9EXM2-F1
#
_cell.length_a   1.000
_cell.length_b   1.000
_cell.length_c   1.000
_cell.angle_alpha   90.00
_cell.angle_beta   90.00
_cell.angle_gamma   90.00
#
_symmetry.space_group_name_H-M   'P 1'
#
loop_
_entity.id
_entity.type
_entity.pdbx_description
1 polymer ?
#
loop_
_entity_poly.entity_id
_entity_poly.type
_entity_poly.pdbx_seq_one_letter_code
_entity_poly.pdbx_strand_id
1 'polypeptide(L)'
;MGFFSEGTSDAPGNYGLFDQAAALRFVKENIGNFGGDPDDITIWGYSAGAASVSQLTMSPYTHDLYSKAIIMSASSFVGWATGPNVIDTSKQLAEILGCPWPGAKECMKKKTLHEIFDAVETQGWTTGTIDILRWSPVIDGDYLPKNPENLINDAPIKPTLIGMSNKEGSYFATMNMGRVIADFGLSPEEIPKVDEDFISEIIGRKLLYNNRYGENRQKVWDQILDYYTKQGKPERDLNGFYVDRYAELLSDITFNVPILREITARVERKTPVWTYRFDHYNEQIWKKYIPEQAKGSPHANEYHYLFNMPVMAQIDFKKEPESWLQRDLIDMVVSFAKTGVPHIQDVEWRPVSDPDDVNFLNFQSSGVSVKHGLFQEPLDFWNNLREREGFDLVDPAYSKTTSNSEKDEL
;
A
#
# COMPACT_ATOMS: atom_id res chain seq x y z
N MET A 1 -12.47 3.99 -16.85
CA MET A 1 -12.73 5.24 -16.09
C MET A 1 -11.72 5.35 -14.94
N GLY A 2 -11.45 6.55 -14.43
CA GLY A 2 -10.51 6.83 -13.33
C GLY A 2 -9.04 6.91 -13.76
N PHE A 3 -8.52 5.84 -14.38
CA PHE A 3 -7.07 5.71 -14.61
C PHE A 3 -6.69 5.14 -15.99
N PHE A 4 -7.61 5.13 -16.95
CA PHE A 4 -7.27 4.78 -18.34
C PHE A 4 -6.21 5.74 -18.89
N SER A 5 -5.14 5.22 -19.48
CA SER A 5 -4.07 6.06 -20.03
C SER A 5 -3.53 5.48 -21.33
N GLU A 6 -3.25 6.35 -22.30
CA GLU A 6 -2.48 6.00 -23.50
C GLU A 6 -1.00 6.40 -23.36
N GLY A 7 -0.61 7.02 -22.23
CA GLY A 7 0.71 7.64 -22.07
C GLY A 7 0.91 8.85 -22.97
N THR A 8 -0.17 9.49 -23.42
CA THR A 8 -0.17 10.68 -24.28
C THR A 8 -0.79 11.87 -23.58
N SER A 9 -0.51 13.09 -24.04
CA SER A 9 -1.14 14.31 -23.51
C SER A 9 -2.66 14.32 -23.64
N ASP A 10 -3.21 13.60 -24.63
CA ASP A 10 -4.65 13.51 -24.84
C ASP A 10 -5.33 12.53 -23.87
N ALA A 11 -4.63 11.49 -23.42
CA ALA A 11 -5.12 10.54 -22.45
C ALA A 11 -4.03 10.21 -21.41
N PRO A 12 -3.69 11.17 -20.53
CA PRO A 12 -2.56 11.03 -19.63
C PRO A 12 -2.81 10.04 -18.49
N GLY A 13 -4.07 9.86 -18.08
CA GLY A 13 -4.44 9.05 -16.91
C GLY A 13 -4.82 9.93 -15.72
N ASN A 14 -4.70 9.39 -14.51
CA ASN A 14 -4.86 10.11 -13.24
C ASN A 14 -6.17 10.88 -13.01
N TYR A 15 -7.22 10.66 -13.82
CA TYR A 15 -8.50 11.36 -13.66
C TYR A 15 -9.08 11.22 -12.24
N GLY A 16 -8.96 10.04 -11.63
CA GLY A 16 -9.40 9.81 -10.25
C GLY A 16 -8.63 10.63 -9.20
N LEU A 17 -7.34 10.92 -9.44
CA LEU A 17 -6.57 11.83 -8.57
C LEU A 17 -6.95 13.29 -8.82
N PHE A 18 -7.18 13.69 -10.07
CA PHE A 18 -7.72 15.01 -10.38
C PHE A 18 -9.11 15.24 -9.77
N ASP A 19 -9.96 14.21 -9.72
CA ASP A 19 -11.26 14.27 -9.03
C ASP A 19 -11.08 14.50 -7.52
N GLN A 20 -10.13 13.82 -6.88
CA GLN A 20 -9.79 14.06 -5.47
C GLN A 20 -9.23 15.47 -5.24
N ALA A 21 -8.34 15.96 -6.12
CA ALA A 21 -7.83 17.33 -6.04
C ALA A 21 -8.94 18.38 -6.22
N ALA A 22 -9.87 18.15 -7.14
CA ALA A 22 -11.06 18.99 -7.32
C ALA A 22 -11.96 18.98 -6.08
N ALA A 23 -12.17 17.81 -5.45
CA ALA A 23 -12.91 17.70 -4.21
C ALA A 23 -12.22 18.44 -3.05
N LEU A 24 -10.89 18.33 -2.91
CA LEU A 24 -10.14 19.09 -1.90
C LEU A 24 -10.24 20.60 -2.12
N ARG A 25 -10.15 21.05 -3.37
CA ARG A 25 -10.34 22.48 -3.71
C ARG A 25 -11.75 22.94 -3.33
N PHE A 26 -12.77 22.13 -3.66
CA PHE A 26 -14.14 22.43 -3.27
C PHE A 26 -14.28 22.54 -1.74
N VAL A 27 -13.72 21.60 -0.97
CA VAL A 27 -13.71 21.67 0.50
C VAL A 27 -13.01 22.95 0.98
N LYS A 28 -11.80 23.23 0.51
CA LYS A 28 -11.04 24.44 0.86
C LYS A 28 -11.83 25.73 0.61
N GLU A 29 -12.56 25.81 -0.50
CA GLU A 29 -13.33 27.00 -0.88
C GLU A 29 -14.68 27.12 -0.14
N ASN A 30 -15.24 26.01 0.36
CA ASN A 30 -16.63 26.00 0.84
C ASN A 30 -16.82 25.58 2.30
N ILE A 31 -15.85 24.91 2.93
CA ILE A 31 -16.05 24.30 4.25
C ILE A 31 -16.34 25.31 5.36
N GLY A 32 -15.92 26.57 5.18
CA GLY A 32 -16.28 27.69 6.06
C GLY A 32 -17.79 27.88 6.21
N ASN A 33 -18.58 27.60 5.16
CA ASN A 33 -20.04 27.68 5.19
C ASN A 33 -20.69 26.58 6.06
N PHE A 34 -19.94 25.52 6.39
CA PHE A 34 -20.37 24.40 7.24
C PHE A 34 -19.75 24.48 8.64
N GLY A 35 -19.06 25.57 8.96
CA GLY A 35 -18.38 25.78 10.25
C GLY A 35 -17.04 25.06 10.39
N GLY A 36 -16.47 24.54 9.29
CA GLY A 36 -15.09 24.03 9.30
C GLY A 36 -14.08 25.12 8.98
N ASP A 37 -12.82 24.86 9.32
CA ASP A 37 -11.71 25.76 9.04
C ASP A 37 -11.04 25.37 7.70
N PRO A 38 -11.09 26.22 6.66
CA PRO A 38 -10.43 25.92 5.40
C PRO A 38 -8.90 25.84 5.55
N ASP A 39 -8.30 26.52 6.53
CA ASP A 39 -6.85 26.50 6.79
C ASP A 39 -6.40 25.33 7.68
N ASP A 40 -7.35 24.52 8.16
CA ASP A 40 -7.07 23.30 8.91
C ASP A 40 -7.78 22.06 8.34
N ILE A 41 -7.31 21.63 7.16
CA ILE A 41 -7.82 20.43 6.49
C ILE A 41 -6.88 19.25 6.74
N THR A 42 -7.41 18.16 7.28
CA THR A 42 -6.70 16.87 7.35
C THR A 42 -7.19 15.96 6.24
N ILE A 43 -6.27 15.51 5.37
CA ILE A 43 -6.58 14.47 4.38
C ILE A 43 -6.26 13.10 4.98
N TRP A 44 -7.20 12.16 4.87
CA TRP A 44 -7.11 10.85 5.51
C TRP A 44 -7.56 9.77 4.55
N GLY A 45 -6.71 8.75 4.39
CA GLY A 45 -7.00 7.60 3.55
C GLY A 45 -6.53 6.29 4.17
N TYR A 46 -7.10 5.21 3.67
CA TYR A 46 -6.74 3.84 4.00
C TYR A 46 -6.53 3.03 2.71
N SER A 47 -5.56 2.10 2.67
CA SER A 47 -5.30 1.25 1.50
C SER A 47 -5.05 2.07 0.21
N ALA A 48 -5.74 1.80 -0.89
CA ALA A 48 -5.67 2.62 -2.12
C ALA A 48 -5.98 4.12 -1.86
N GLY A 49 -6.82 4.42 -0.87
CA GLY A 49 -7.05 5.79 -0.40
C GLY A 49 -5.84 6.38 0.33
N ALA A 50 -5.08 5.58 1.08
CA ALA A 50 -3.83 6.01 1.70
C ALA A 50 -2.71 6.22 0.67
N ALA A 51 -2.61 5.35 -0.34
CA ALA A 51 -1.72 5.58 -1.48
C ALA A 51 -2.09 6.87 -2.22
N SER A 52 -3.39 7.13 -2.38
CA SER A 52 -3.88 8.40 -2.92
C SER A 52 -3.50 9.59 -2.02
N VAL A 53 -3.67 9.51 -0.69
CA VAL A 53 -3.22 10.57 0.23
C VAL A 53 -1.72 10.78 0.13
N SER A 54 -0.91 9.72 0.09
CA SER A 54 0.54 9.83 -0.13
C SER A 54 0.84 10.61 -1.41
N GLN A 55 0.17 10.32 -2.53
CA GLN A 55 0.28 11.08 -3.79
C GLN A 55 -0.21 12.53 -3.67
N LEU A 56 -1.35 12.78 -3.02
CA LEU A 56 -1.90 14.12 -2.77
C LEU A 56 -0.94 14.97 -1.92
N THR A 57 -0.19 14.36 -1.00
CA THR A 57 0.82 15.12 -0.24
C THR A 57 2.03 15.53 -1.08
N MET A 58 2.26 14.86 -2.22
CA MET A 58 3.43 15.06 -3.08
C MET A 58 3.10 15.78 -4.39
N SER A 59 1.83 15.83 -4.81
CA SER A 59 1.42 16.47 -6.06
C SER A 59 1.39 18.01 -5.98
N PRO A 60 1.93 18.74 -6.98
CA PRO A 60 1.91 20.20 -7.02
C PRO A 60 0.49 20.79 -7.07
N TYR A 61 -0.52 20.00 -7.44
CA TYR A 61 -1.91 20.44 -7.53
C TYR A 61 -2.61 20.57 -6.17
N THR A 62 -2.05 19.95 -5.13
CA THR A 62 -2.72 19.76 -3.83
C THR A 62 -1.91 20.23 -2.64
N HIS A 63 -0.64 20.60 -2.83
CA HIS A 63 0.26 21.06 -1.76
C HIS A 63 -0.36 22.14 -0.87
N ASP A 64 -1.15 23.07 -1.41
CA ASP A 64 -1.76 24.18 -0.65
C ASP A 64 -3.19 23.91 -0.15
N LEU A 65 -3.73 22.70 -0.37
CA LEU A 65 -5.14 22.37 -0.09
C LEU A 65 -5.36 21.61 1.23
N TYR A 66 -4.30 21.19 1.91
CA TYR A 66 -4.36 20.46 3.17
C TYR A 66 -3.34 20.98 4.18
N SER A 67 -3.50 20.64 5.45
CA SER A 67 -2.61 21.05 6.54
C SER A 67 -1.96 19.85 7.23
N LYS A 68 -2.62 18.68 7.21
CA LYS A 68 -2.17 17.43 7.85
C LYS A 68 -2.58 16.22 7.02
N ALA A 69 -1.86 15.11 7.16
CA ALA A 69 -2.16 13.88 6.42
C ALA A 69 -2.19 12.65 7.34
N ILE A 70 -3.16 11.75 7.14
CA ILE A 70 -3.23 10.44 7.78
C ILE A 70 -3.19 9.36 6.68
N ILE A 71 -2.18 8.50 6.73
CA ILE A 71 -1.87 7.50 5.72
C ILE A 71 -1.88 6.12 6.40
N MET A 72 -2.95 5.34 6.19
CA MET A 72 -3.12 4.04 6.83
C MET A 72 -3.00 2.90 5.81
N SER A 73 -2.06 1.98 6.05
CA SER A 73 -1.94 0.71 5.32
C SER A 73 -1.73 0.86 3.80
N ALA A 74 -0.97 1.86 3.35
CA ALA A 74 -0.35 1.91 2.02
C ALA A 74 0.64 3.07 1.91
N SER A 75 1.45 3.07 0.86
CA SER A 75 2.34 4.16 0.46
C SER A 75 2.27 4.33 -1.05
N SER A 76 2.60 5.52 -1.56
CA SER A 76 2.72 5.74 -3.01
C SER A 76 4.01 5.16 -3.62
N PHE A 77 4.93 4.68 -2.78
CA PHE A 77 6.22 4.10 -3.20
C PHE A 77 6.08 2.66 -3.70
N VAL A 78 4.89 2.07 -3.62
CA VAL A 78 4.63 0.70 -4.08
C VAL A 78 4.19 0.67 -5.54
N GLY A 79 4.60 -0.37 -6.27
CA GLY A 79 4.31 -0.53 -7.70
C GLY A 79 2.84 -0.47 -8.10
N TRP A 80 1.95 -1.08 -7.31
CA TRP A 80 0.52 -1.06 -7.62
C TRP A 80 -0.09 0.35 -7.53
N ALA A 81 0.56 1.30 -6.84
CA ALA A 81 0.12 2.69 -6.73
C ALA A 81 0.64 3.59 -7.87
N THR A 82 1.61 3.16 -8.68
CA THR A 82 2.23 3.96 -9.76
C THR A 82 2.01 3.40 -11.17
N GLY A 83 1.29 2.29 -11.27
CA GLY A 83 0.65 1.85 -12.52
C GLY A 83 1.60 1.51 -13.67
N PRO A 84 2.65 0.70 -13.47
CA PRO A 84 3.65 0.42 -14.51
C PRO A 84 3.08 -0.25 -15.77
N ASN A 85 1.94 -0.94 -15.65
CA ASN A 85 1.30 -1.69 -16.74
C ASN A 85 0.04 -1.00 -17.29
N VAL A 86 -0.31 0.20 -16.82
CA VAL A 86 -1.61 0.85 -17.13
C VAL A 86 -1.79 1.14 -18.61
N ILE A 87 -0.72 1.48 -19.33
CA ILE A 87 -0.78 1.73 -20.77
C ILE A 87 -1.13 0.44 -21.52
N ASP A 88 -0.47 -0.67 -21.19
CA ASP A 88 -0.70 -1.97 -21.82
C ASP A 88 -2.10 -2.52 -21.51
N THR A 89 -2.56 -2.39 -20.27
CA THR A 89 -3.91 -2.83 -19.88
C THR A 89 -4.99 -1.94 -20.50
N SER A 90 -4.73 -0.64 -20.67
CA SER A 90 -5.62 0.30 -21.36
C SER A 90 -5.71 -0.02 -22.87
N LYS A 91 -4.59 -0.39 -23.50
CA LYS A 91 -4.57 -0.86 -24.88
C LYS A 91 -5.44 -2.10 -25.08
N GLN A 92 -5.25 -3.12 -24.23
CA GLN A 92 -6.04 -4.35 -24.29
C GLN A 92 -7.54 -4.07 -24.14
N LEU A 93 -7.92 -3.19 -23.20
CA LEU A 93 -9.33 -2.80 -23.02
C LEU A 93 -9.89 -2.11 -24.27
N ALA A 94 -9.13 -1.19 -24.86
CA ALA A 94 -9.52 -0.51 -26.09
C ALA A 94 -9.71 -1.51 -27.25
N GLU A 95 -8.81 -2.49 -27.39
CA GLU A 95 -8.90 -3.55 -28.40
C GLU A 95 -10.15 -4.43 -28.22
N ILE A 96 -10.48 -4.85 -26.99
CA ILE A 96 -11.70 -5.62 -26.68
C ILE A 96 -12.95 -4.82 -27.05
N LEU A 97 -12.94 -3.51 -26.81
CA LEU A 97 -14.05 -2.61 -27.13
C LEU A 97 -14.11 -2.22 -28.62
N GLY A 98 -13.16 -2.68 -29.44
CA GLY A 98 -13.06 -2.31 -30.86
C GLY A 98 -12.71 -0.84 -31.08
N CYS A 99 -12.01 -0.21 -30.15
CA CYS A 99 -11.50 1.15 -30.26
C CYS A 99 -10.10 1.18 -30.87
N PRO A 100 -9.77 2.22 -31.67
CA PRO A 100 -8.45 2.35 -32.29
C PRO A 100 -7.36 2.60 -31.25
N TRP A 101 -6.12 2.20 -31.54
CA TRP A 101 -4.96 2.49 -30.71
C TRP A 101 -3.74 2.87 -31.58
N PRO A 102 -3.09 4.03 -31.37
CA PRO A 102 -3.46 5.10 -30.43
C PRO A 102 -4.73 5.86 -30.87
N GLY A 103 -5.26 6.73 -30.02
CA GLY A 103 -6.44 7.56 -30.30
C GLY A 103 -7.76 6.94 -29.86
N ALA A 104 -7.74 6.12 -28.81
CA ALA A 104 -8.92 5.43 -28.30
C ALA A 104 -9.90 6.38 -27.61
N LYS A 105 -9.42 7.50 -27.04
CA LYS A 105 -10.21 8.45 -26.21
C LYS A 105 -11.64 8.72 -26.71
N GLU A 106 -11.80 9.18 -27.95
CA GLU A 106 -13.13 9.56 -28.47
C GLU A 106 -14.01 8.36 -28.78
N CYS A 107 -13.42 7.20 -29.08
CA CYS A 107 -14.18 5.94 -29.16
C CYS A 107 -14.62 5.48 -27.78
N MET A 108 -13.72 5.49 -26.79
CA MET A 108 -13.97 5.07 -25.41
C MET A 108 -15.08 5.90 -24.76
N LYS A 109 -15.13 7.21 -25.01
CA LYS A 109 -16.22 8.09 -24.52
C LYS A 109 -17.60 7.77 -25.09
N LYS A 110 -17.69 7.08 -26.23
CA LYS A 110 -18.95 6.66 -26.85
C LYS A 110 -19.44 5.31 -26.34
N LYS A 111 -18.59 4.56 -25.61
CA LYS A 111 -18.96 3.28 -25.01
C LYS A 111 -19.84 3.53 -23.79
N THR A 112 -20.83 2.68 -23.62
CA THR A 112 -21.65 2.62 -22.42
C THR A 112 -20.85 2.02 -21.26
N LEU A 113 -21.29 2.29 -20.03
CA LEU A 113 -20.69 1.66 -18.85
C LEU A 113 -20.78 0.14 -18.91
N HIS A 114 -21.90 -0.43 -19.40
CA HIS A 114 -22.06 -1.87 -19.54
C HIS A 114 -21.02 -2.47 -20.49
N GLU A 115 -20.82 -1.88 -21.67
CA GLU A 115 -19.78 -2.33 -22.60
C GLU A 115 -18.40 -2.31 -21.94
N ILE A 116 -18.08 -1.25 -21.20
CA ILE A 116 -16.79 -1.14 -20.49
C ILE A 116 -16.66 -2.23 -19.42
N PHE A 117 -17.69 -2.48 -18.61
CA PHE A 117 -17.64 -3.51 -17.57
C PHE A 117 -17.57 -4.92 -18.15
N ASP A 118 -18.31 -5.21 -19.23
CA ASP A 118 -18.23 -6.50 -19.93
C ASP A 118 -16.82 -6.72 -20.52
N ALA A 119 -16.21 -5.66 -21.04
CA ALA A 119 -14.83 -5.71 -21.53
C ALA A 119 -13.81 -5.91 -20.40
N VAL A 120 -14.01 -5.28 -19.24
CA VAL A 120 -13.18 -5.50 -18.04
C VAL A 120 -13.32 -6.94 -17.54
N GLU A 121 -14.54 -7.48 -17.49
CA GLU A 121 -14.77 -8.88 -17.10
C GLU A 121 -14.08 -9.84 -18.08
N THR A 122 -14.12 -9.53 -19.38
CA THR A 122 -13.44 -10.30 -20.43
C THR A 122 -11.92 -10.24 -20.29
N GLN A 123 -11.36 -9.06 -19.97
CA GLN A 123 -9.93 -8.87 -19.76
C GLN A 123 -9.44 -9.49 -18.45
N GLY A 124 -10.33 -9.59 -17.45
CA GLY A 124 -10.04 -9.90 -16.06
C GLY A 124 -9.72 -8.64 -15.24
N TRP A 125 -10.04 -8.66 -13.96
CA TRP A 125 -9.95 -7.48 -13.08
C TRP A 125 -8.53 -7.13 -12.63
N THR A 126 -7.62 -8.10 -12.61
CA THR A 126 -6.25 -7.94 -12.09
C THR A 126 -5.23 -8.45 -13.10
N THR A 127 -3.95 -8.11 -12.88
CA THR A 127 -2.85 -8.58 -13.74
C THR A 127 -2.41 -10.01 -13.42
N GLY A 128 -2.83 -10.58 -12.28
CA GLY A 128 -2.32 -11.86 -11.78
C GLY A 128 -0.85 -11.82 -11.31
N THR A 129 -0.27 -10.62 -11.20
CA THR A 129 1.11 -10.38 -10.76
C THR A 129 1.13 -9.47 -9.52
N ILE A 130 2.33 -9.13 -9.03
CA ILE A 130 2.51 -8.20 -7.90
C ILE A 130 1.95 -6.79 -8.17
N ASP A 131 1.92 -6.36 -9.44
CA ASP A 131 1.26 -5.12 -9.84
C ASP A 131 -0.25 -5.37 -9.97
N ILE A 132 -0.91 -5.62 -8.84
CA ILE A 132 -2.26 -6.21 -8.77
C ILE A 132 -3.33 -5.45 -9.57
N LEU A 133 -3.19 -4.14 -9.74
CA LEU A 133 -4.18 -3.28 -10.39
C LEU A 133 -3.88 -3.10 -11.87
N ARG A 134 -4.91 -3.31 -12.72
CA ARG A 134 -4.81 -2.98 -14.15
C ARG A 134 -4.85 -1.48 -14.42
N TRP A 135 -5.64 -0.75 -13.63
CA TRP A 135 -5.79 0.69 -13.75
C TRP A 135 -5.58 1.32 -12.38
N SER A 136 -4.48 2.04 -12.25
CA SER A 136 -4.06 2.77 -11.06
C SER A 136 -3.36 4.07 -11.50
N PRO A 137 -2.98 4.95 -10.57
CA PRO A 137 -2.27 6.18 -10.94
C PRO A 137 -1.01 5.90 -11.76
N VAL A 138 -0.63 6.84 -12.62
CA VAL A 138 0.54 6.75 -13.50
C VAL A 138 1.48 7.93 -13.27
N ILE A 139 2.79 7.72 -13.45
CA ILE A 139 3.77 8.82 -13.48
C ILE A 139 3.63 9.51 -14.85
N ASP A 140 2.85 10.59 -14.89
CA ASP A 140 2.44 11.28 -16.12
C ASP A 140 3.32 12.48 -16.48
N GLY A 141 4.24 12.89 -15.60
CA GLY A 141 5.06 14.09 -15.80
C GLY A 141 4.31 15.39 -15.50
N ASP A 142 3.09 15.32 -14.96
CA ASP A 142 2.23 16.47 -14.66
C ASP A 142 1.63 16.39 -13.24
N TYR A 143 0.60 15.56 -13.03
CA TYR A 143 0.04 15.36 -11.69
C TYR A 143 1.03 14.66 -10.75
N LEU A 144 1.72 13.66 -11.29
CA LEU A 144 2.89 13.00 -10.71
C LEU A 144 4.10 13.27 -11.62
N PRO A 145 4.84 14.38 -11.41
CA PRO A 145 5.94 14.79 -12.28
C PRO A 145 7.08 13.79 -12.41
N LYS A 146 7.28 12.97 -11.36
CA LYS A 146 8.35 11.97 -11.27
C LYS A 146 7.93 10.87 -10.29
N ASN A 147 8.73 9.80 -10.22
CA ASN A 147 8.55 8.71 -9.27
C ASN A 147 8.35 9.28 -7.83
N PRO A 148 7.33 8.83 -7.08
CA PRO A 148 7.07 9.27 -5.70
C PRO A 148 8.29 9.24 -4.77
N GLU A 149 9.18 8.25 -4.89
CA GLU A 149 10.43 8.19 -4.10
C GLU A 149 11.33 9.41 -4.32
N ASN A 150 11.23 10.06 -5.48
CA ASN A 150 11.93 11.31 -5.80
C ASN A 150 11.05 12.54 -5.59
N LEU A 151 9.74 12.44 -5.85
CA LEU A 151 8.78 13.55 -5.74
C LEU A 151 8.61 14.03 -4.30
N ILE A 152 8.73 13.11 -3.34
CA ILE A 152 8.70 13.44 -1.92
C ILE A 152 9.68 14.57 -1.55
N ASN A 153 10.82 14.69 -2.23
CA ASN A 153 11.81 15.73 -1.97
C ASN A 153 11.30 17.15 -2.20
N ASP A 154 10.30 17.31 -3.07
CA ASP A 154 9.69 18.60 -3.41
C ASP A 154 8.42 18.87 -2.59
N ALA A 155 7.92 17.87 -1.85
CA ALA A 155 6.65 17.95 -1.13
C ALA A 155 6.72 18.90 0.08
N PRO A 156 5.65 19.63 0.44
CA PRO A 156 5.66 20.49 1.62
C PRO A 156 5.85 19.68 2.91
N ILE A 157 6.56 20.26 3.86
CA ILE A 157 6.75 19.67 5.20
C ILE A 157 5.48 19.91 6.01
N LYS A 158 4.66 18.86 6.18
CA LYS A 158 3.39 18.91 6.92
C LYS A 158 3.26 17.71 7.86
N PRO A 159 2.70 17.88 9.08
CA PRO A 159 2.49 16.79 10.02
C PRO A 159 1.79 15.61 9.35
N THR A 160 2.35 14.42 9.55
CA THR A 160 1.83 13.18 8.96
C THR A 160 1.71 12.09 10.01
N LEU A 161 0.55 11.43 10.08
CA LEU A 161 0.34 10.21 10.86
C LEU A 161 0.32 9.04 9.89
N ILE A 162 1.20 8.06 10.09
CA ILE A 162 1.32 6.88 9.23
C ILE A 162 1.09 5.64 10.07
N GLY A 163 0.39 4.64 9.55
CA GLY A 163 0.40 3.35 10.24
C GLY A 163 -0.01 2.20 9.38
N MET A 164 0.11 1.02 9.96
CA MET A 164 -0.06 -0.27 9.30
C MET A 164 -0.45 -1.33 10.33
N SER A 165 -0.98 -2.43 9.83
CA SER A 165 -1.26 -3.62 10.61
C SER A 165 -0.06 -4.57 10.64
N ASN A 166 0.02 -5.44 11.64
CA ASN A 166 1.17 -6.35 11.75
C ASN A 166 1.19 -7.48 10.71
N LYS A 167 0.05 -7.82 10.09
CA LYS A 167 -0.09 -8.88 9.08
C LYS A 167 -0.94 -8.47 7.88
N GLU A 168 -0.67 -7.30 7.31
CA GLU A 168 -1.38 -6.74 6.15
C GLU A 168 -1.72 -7.79 5.06
N GLY A 169 -0.70 -8.54 4.66
CA GLY A 169 -0.75 -9.58 3.63
C GLY A 169 -1.65 -10.77 3.95
N SER A 170 -1.94 -11.07 5.22
CA SER A 170 -2.83 -12.19 5.56
C SER A 170 -4.24 -12.01 5.03
N TYR A 171 -4.72 -10.76 4.88
CA TYR A 171 -6.00 -10.46 4.23
C TYR A 171 -6.03 -11.03 2.80
N PHE A 172 -4.99 -10.74 2.02
CA PHE A 172 -4.88 -11.13 0.62
C PHE A 172 -4.53 -12.61 0.47
N ALA A 173 -3.67 -13.15 1.34
CA ALA A 173 -3.24 -14.54 1.30
C ALA A 173 -4.35 -15.52 1.70
N THR A 174 -5.20 -15.19 2.69
CA THR A 174 -6.02 -16.22 3.35
C THR A 174 -7.52 -15.98 3.33
N MET A 175 -7.98 -14.77 3.01
CA MET A 175 -9.42 -14.45 3.01
C MET A 175 -10.07 -14.53 1.62
N ASN A 176 -9.31 -15.00 0.62
CA ASN A 176 -9.76 -15.36 -0.72
C ASN A 176 -10.72 -14.34 -1.37
N MET A 177 -10.25 -13.10 -1.51
CA MET A 177 -10.93 -12.02 -2.24
C MET A 177 -10.84 -12.19 -3.78
N GLY A 178 -10.75 -13.44 -4.25
CA GLY A 178 -10.23 -13.94 -5.54
C GLY A 178 -10.95 -13.51 -6.83
N ARG A 179 -11.65 -12.38 -6.83
CA ARG A 179 -12.12 -11.71 -8.06
C ARG A 179 -11.61 -10.27 -8.21
N VAL A 180 -11.23 -9.61 -7.12
CA VAL A 180 -11.00 -8.15 -7.13
C VAL A 180 -9.54 -7.78 -6.81
N ILE A 181 -8.79 -8.61 -6.09
CA ILE A 181 -7.48 -8.20 -5.53
C ILE A 181 -6.35 -9.21 -5.78
N ALA A 182 -6.28 -9.70 -7.02
CA ALA A 182 -5.31 -10.64 -7.56
C ALA A 182 -5.42 -12.07 -7.01
N ASP A 183 -4.97 -13.02 -7.82
CA ASP A 183 -5.01 -14.47 -7.55
C ASP A 183 -4.05 -14.89 -6.41
N PHE A 184 -3.68 -14.01 -5.47
CA PHE A 184 -2.79 -14.33 -4.35
C PHE A 184 -3.47 -15.12 -3.23
N GLY A 185 -4.80 -15.12 -3.19
CA GLY A 185 -5.57 -15.84 -2.18
C GLY A 185 -5.42 -17.35 -2.30
N LEU A 186 -5.11 -17.99 -1.18
CA LEU A 186 -5.11 -19.43 -1.00
C LEU A 186 -6.53 -19.91 -0.76
N SER A 187 -6.94 -20.94 -1.49
CA SER A 187 -8.21 -21.61 -1.22
C SER A 187 -8.12 -22.44 0.08
N PRO A 188 -9.27 -22.74 0.72
CA PRO A 188 -9.30 -23.65 1.87
C PRO A 188 -8.68 -25.03 1.60
N GLU A 189 -8.67 -25.49 0.34
CA GLU A 189 -8.07 -26.74 -0.11
C GLU A 189 -6.56 -26.64 -0.39
N GLU A 190 -6.05 -25.42 -0.63
CA GLU A 190 -4.63 -25.13 -0.84
C GLU A 190 -3.91 -24.90 0.48
N ILE A 191 -4.53 -24.21 1.45
CA ILE A 191 -3.93 -23.87 2.75
C ILE A 191 -3.25 -25.07 3.43
N PRO A 192 -3.86 -26.27 3.55
CA PRO A 192 -3.23 -27.43 4.19
C PRO A 192 -2.04 -28.02 3.42
N LYS A 193 -1.84 -27.63 2.16
CA LYS A 193 -0.80 -28.13 1.26
C LYS A 193 0.36 -27.15 1.09
N VAL A 194 0.25 -25.95 1.68
CA VAL A 194 1.32 -24.95 1.58
C VAL A 194 2.57 -25.47 2.28
N ASP A 195 3.65 -25.54 1.50
CA ASP A 195 4.99 -25.91 1.90
C ASP A 195 6.03 -25.03 1.19
N GLU A 196 7.31 -25.39 1.31
CA GLU A 196 8.43 -24.66 0.69
C GLU A 196 8.33 -24.62 -0.84
N ASP A 197 7.98 -25.75 -1.46
CA ASP A 197 7.87 -25.88 -2.91
C ASP A 197 6.72 -25.01 -3.43
N PHE A 198 5.61 -24.97 -2.70
CA PHE A 198 4.47 -24.12 -3.02
C PHE A 198 4.82 -22.62 -3.01
N ILE A 199 5.52 -22.15 -1.96
CA ILE A 199 5.99 -20.75 -1.89
C ILE A 199 6.93 -20.47 -3.06
N SER A 200 7.87 -21.39 -3.33
CA SER A 200 8.80 -21.29 -4.45
C SER A 200 8.10 -21.22 -5.82
N GLU A 201 7.03 -21.97 -6.03
CA GLU A 201 6.26 -21.86 -7.27
C GLU A 201 5.55 -20.50 -7.39
N ILE A 202 4.92 -20.02 -6.31
CA ILE A 202 4.16 -18.77 -6.34
C ILE A 202 5.05 -17.56 -6.56
N ILE A 203 6.14 -17.42 -5.81
CA ILE A 203 7.03 -16.25 -5.94
C ILE A 203 7.62 -16.26 -7.36
N GLY A 204 7.96 -17.43 -7.92
CA GLY A 204 8.55 -17.55 -9.24
C GLY A 204 7.58 -17.20 -10.37
N ARG A 205 6.34 -17.68 -10.29
CA ARG A 205 5.30 -17.46 -11.31
C ARG A 205 4.68 -16.07 -11.25
N LYS A 206 4.35 -15.57 -10.06
CA LYS A 206 3.53 -14.35 -9.89
C LYS A 206 4.36 -13.10 -9.62
N LEU A 207 5.47 -13.21 -8.89
CA LEU A 207 6.26 -12.04 -8.47
C LEU A 207 7.39 -11.73 -9.46
N LEU A 208 7.89 -12.74 -10.17
CA LEU A 208 8.98 -12.60 -11.14
C LEU A 208 8.55 -12.76 -12.61
N TYR A 209 7.28 -12.54 -12.94
CA TYR A 209 6.72 -12.79 -14.28
C TYR A 209 7.41 -11.99 -15.42
N ASN A 210 8.01 -10.84 -15.12
CA ASN A 210 8.61 -9.97 -16.13
C ASN A 210 10.14 -10.16 -16.26
N ASN A 211 10.64 -10.02 -17.49
CA ASN A 211 12.08 -9.88 -17.81
C ASN A 211 12.71 -8.60 -17.23
N ARG A 212 11.96 -7.82 -16.45
CA ARG A 212 12.36 -6.57 -15.78
C ARG A 212 13.59 -6.73 -14.89
N TYR A 213 13.84 -7.94 -14.41
CA TYR A 213 14.79 -8.22 -13.33
C TYR A 213 16.18 -8.65 -13.80
N GLY A 214 16.43 -8.60 -15.12
CA GLY A 214 17.76 -8.78 -15.70
C GLY A 214 18.44 -10.13 -15.39
N GLU A 215 19.76 -10.17 -15.56
CA GLU A 215 20.58 -11.39 -15.41
C GLU A 215 20.71 -11.86 -13.96
N ASN A 216 20.58 -10.96 -12.98
CA ASN A 216 20.69 -11.27 -11.55
C ASN A 216 19.44 -11.93 -10.95
N ARG A 217 18.38 -12.10 -11.75
CA ARG A 217 17.08 -12.63 -11.30
C ARG A 217 17.19 -13.90 -10.47
N GLN A 218 17.97 -14.89 -10.90
CA GLN A 218 18.09 -16.17 -10.19
C GLN A 218 18.82 -16.03 -8.84
N LYS A 219 19.85 -15.19 -8.79
CA LYS A 219 20.60 -14.93 -7.54
C LYS A 219 19.75 -14.18 -6.52
N VAL A 220 19.00 -13.18 -6.98
CA VAL A 220 18.03 -12.44 -6.16
C VAL A 220 16.93 -13.39 -5.67
N TRP A 221 16.46 -14.25 -6.56
CA TRP A 221 15.46 -15.26 -6.27
C TRP A 221 15.86 -16.17 -5.11
N ASP A 222 17.06 -16.74 -5.16
CA ASP A 222 17.55 -17.64 -4.12
C ASP A 222 17.62 -16.92 -2.76
N GLN A 223 17.96 -15.62 -2.74
CA GLN A 223 18.00 -14.82 -1.51
C GLN A 223 16.60 -14.56 -0.93
N ILE A 224 15.60 -14.26 -1.78
CA ILE A 224 14.21 -14.09 -1.33
C ILE A 224 13.67 -15.41 -0.77
N LEU A 225 13.92 -16.52 -1.46
CA LEU A 225 13.53 -17.84 -0.95
C LEU A 225 14.18 -18.14 0.38
N ASP A 226 15.50 -17.98 0.51
CA ASP A 226 16.21 -18.27 1.75
C ASP A 226 15.66 -17.45 2.92
N TYR A 227 15.39 -16.16 2.69
CA TYR A 227 14.78 -15.29 3.68
C TYR A 227 13.38 -15.78 4.07
N TYR A 228 12.51 -16.09 3.11
CA TYR A 228 11.11 -16.47 3.38
C TYR A 228 10.87 -17.93 3.75
N THR A 229 11.73 -18.88 3.40
CA THR A 229 11.46 -20.31 3.62
C THR A 229 12.39 -20.98 4.64
N LYS A 230 13.57 -20.39 4.93
CA LYS A 230 14.57 -21.04 5.79
C LYS A 230 14.78 -20.33 7.12
N GLN A 231 14.75 -19.00 7.13
CA GLN A 231 14.98 -18.24 8.36
C GLN A 231 13.88 -18.50 9.39
N GLY A 232 14.28 -18.85 10.62
CA GLY A 232 13.35 -19.11 11.72
C GLY A 232 12.51 -20.39 11.56
N LYS A 233 12.81 -21.25 10.58
CA LYS A 233 12.04 -22.47 10.30
C LYS A 233 11.97 -23.39 11.55
N PRO A 234 10.76 -23.72 12.04
CA PRO A 234 10.59 -24.60 13.18
C PRO A 234 10.81 -26.06 12.82
N GLU A 235 11.04 -26.91 13.83
CA GLU A 235 11.12 -28.38 13.65
C GLU A 235 9.75 -29.02 13.36
N ARG A 236 8.65 -28.34 13.69
CA ARG A 236 7.27 -28.84 13.66
C ARG A 236 6.33 -27.77 13.11
N ASP A 237 5.10 -28.14 12.78
CA ASP A 237 4.05 -27.21 12.32
C ASP A 237 4.47 -26.41 11.07
N LEU A 238 5.19 -27.08 10.16
CA LEU A 238 5.76 -26.49 8.95
C LEU A 238 4.71 -25.81 8.08
N ASN A 239 3.52 -26.39 7.96
CA ASN A 239 2.44 -25.79 7.16
C ASN A 239 2.04 -24.41 7.69
N GLY A 240 1.82 -24.27 9.00
CA GLY A 240 1.47 -22.98 9.61
C GLY A 240 2.58 -21.95 9.42
N PHE A 241 3.84 -22.37 9.56
CA PHE A 241 5.00 -21.53 9.27
C PHE A 241 5.00 -21.03 7.82
N TYR A 242 4.80 -21.91 6.83
CA TYR A 242 4.84 -21.50 5.42
C TYR A 242 3.65 -20.63 5.00
N VAL A 243 2.44 -20.90 5.52
CA VAL A 243 1.28 -20.01 5.30
C VAL A 243 1.58 -18.61 5.87
N ASP A 244 2.20 -18.55 7.04
CA ASP A 244 2.58 -17.28 7.65
C ASP A 244 3.65 -16.55 6.82
N ARG A 245 4.75 -17.23 6.44
CA ARG A 245 5.81 -16.64 5.61
C ARG A 245 5.29 -16.14 4.26
N TYR A 246 4.30 -16.81 3.68
CA TYR A 246 3.65 -16.31 2.47
C TYR A 246 2.87 -15.01 2.71
N ALA A 247 2.12 -14.93 3.82
CA ALA A 247 1.43 -13.70 4.20
C ALA A 247 2.39 -12.56 4.56
N GLU A 248 3.51 -12.86 5.23
CA GLU A 248 4.56 -11.89 5.56
C GLU A 248 5.24 -11.35 4.29
N LEU A 249 5.58 -12.21 3.33
CA LEU A 249 6.10 -11.77 2.04
C LEU A 249 5.16 -10.77 1.36
N LEU A 250 3.87 -11.09 1.28
CA LEU A 250 2.88 -10.17 0.70
C LEU A 250 2.81 -8.87 1.52
N SER A 251 2.80 -8.96 2.85
CA SER A 251 2.80 -7.79 3.74
C SER A 251 3.97 -6.86 3.43
N ASP A 252 5.17 -7.43 3.31
CA ASP A 252 6.39 -6.67 3.13
C ASP A 252 6.43 -5.95 1.78
N ILE A 253 6.18 -6.68 0.70
CA ILE A 253 6.35 -6.14 -0.66
C ILE A 253 5.20 -5.21 -1.07
N THR A 254 4.02 -5.34 -0.46
CA THR A 254 2.85 -4.54 -0.84
C THR A 254 2.52 -3.43 0.16
N PHE A 255 3.00 -3.51 1.41
CA PHE A 255 2.70 -2.53 2.47
C PHE A 255 3.91 -2.14 3.32
N ASN A 256 4.52 -3.06 4.08
CA ASN A 256 5.46 -2.67 5.15
C ASN A 256 6.67 -1.92 4.60
N VAL A 257 7.39 -2.49 3.62
CA VAL A 257 8.60 -1.89 3.05
C VAL A 257 8.33 -0.55 2.37
N PRO A 258 7.33 -0.40 1.47
CA PRO A 258 7.07 0.90 0.84
C PRO A 258 6.59 1.96 1.83
N ILE A 259 5.85 1.57 2.89
CA ILE A 259 5.45 2.52 3.94
C ILE A 259 6.67 2.95 4.77
N LEU A 260 7.55 2.03 5.14
CA LEU A 260 8.77 2.34 5.89
C LEU A 260 9.71 3.24 5.09
N ARG A 261 9.91 2.96 3.81
CA ARG A 261 10.69 3.84 2.92
C ARG A 261 10.10 5.25 2.85
N GLU A 262 8.76 5.37 2.80
CA GLU A 262 8.11 6.67 2.84
C GLU A 262 8.31 7.37 4.21
N ILE A 263 8.21 6.63 5.32
CA ILE A 263 8.48 7.15 6.67
C ILE A 263 9.91 7.69 6.74
N THR A 264 10.92 6.87 6.37
CA THR A 264 12.34 7.22 6.34
C THR A 264 12.55 8.51 5.53
N ALA A 265 12.05 8.57 4.29
CA ALA A 265 12.20 9.73 3.43
C ALA A 265 11.51 10.99 4.00
N ARG A 266 10.36 10.87 4.65
CA ARG A 266 9.70 12.00 5.34
C ARG A 266 10.52 12.51 6.53
N VAL A 267 11.06 11.59 7.34
CA VAL A 267 11.84 11.89 8.55
C VAL A 267 13.18 12.53 8.21
N GLU A 268 13.86 12.07 7.16
CA GLU A 268 15.10 12.68 6.64
C GLU A 268 14.88 14.16 6.27
N ARG A 269 13.72 14.45 5.69
CA ARG A 269 13.26 15.82 5.35
C ARG A 269 12.75 16.62 6.55
N LYS A 270 12.90 16.11 7.77
CA LYS A 270 12.45 16.74 9.02
C LYS A 270 10.94 16.95 9.08
N THR A 271 10.18 16.10 8.39
CA THR A 271 8.72 16.07 8.53
C THR A 271 8.35 15.50 9.89
N PRO A 272 7.45 16.14 10.66
CA PRO A 272 6.89 15.54 11.85
C PRO A 272 6.03 14.33 11.45
N VAL A 273 6.56 13.12 11.70
CA VAL A 273 5.88 11.86 11.40
C VAL A 273 5.58 11.13 12.70
N TRP A 274 4.32 10.77 12.92
CA TRP A 274 3.93 9.84 13.97
C TRP A 274 3.60 8.51 13.34
N THR A 275 4.03 7.40 13.95
CA THR A 275 3.76 6.07 13.42
C THR A 275 3.04 5.18 14.42
N TYR A 276 2.17 4.29 13.93
CA TYR A 276 1.55 3.25 14.75
C TYR A 276 1.58 1.88 14.04
N ARG A 277 1.53 0.81 14.83
CA ARG A 277 1.30 -0.56 14.36
C ARG A 277 0.12 -1.20 15.08
N PHE A 278 -0.83 -1.70 14.31
CA PHE A 278 -2.00 -2.39 14.82
C PHE A 278 -1.76 -3.89 14.86
N ASP A 279 -1.65 -4.46 16.07
CA ASP A 279 -1.38 -5.89 16.29
C ASP A 279 -2.61 -6.63 16.82
N HIS A 280 -3.52 -5.91 17.49
CA HIS A 280 -4.73 -6.49 18.04
C HIS A 280 -5.72 -6.89 16.93
N TYR A 281 -6.40 -8.00 17.15
CA TYR A 281 -7.49 -8.47 16.31
C TYR A 281 -8.51 -9.23 17.16
N ASN A 282 -9.76 -9.25 16.71
CA ASN A 282 -10.80 -10.08 17.30
C ASN A 282 -10.78 -11.48 16.66
N GLU A 283 -10.77 -12.55 17.46
CA GLU A 283 -10.71 -13.93 16.95
C GLU A 283 -11.82 -14.29 15.95
N GLN A 284 -12.96 -13.58 15.97
CA GLN A 284 -14.07 -13.83 15.05
C GLN A 284 -13.76 -13.53 13.58
N ILE A 285 -12.72 -12.73 13.28
CA ILE A 285 -12.32 -12.46 11.90
C ILE A 285 -11.67 -13.68 11.24
N TRP A 286 -11.11 -14.60 12.03
CA TRP A 286 -10.35 -15.74 11.53
C TRP A 286 -11.20 -17.00 11.39
N LYS A 287 -11.03 -17.72 10.27
CA LYS A 287 -11.63 -19.04 10.08
C LYS A 287 -10.78 -20.10 10.77
N LYS A 288 -11.44 -21.17 11.27
CA LYS A 288 -10.78 -22.25 12.03
C LYS A 288 -9.71 -23.03 11.26
N TYR A 289 -9.77 -23.03 9.93
CA TYR A 289 -8.79 -23.72 9.09
C TYR A 289 -7.53 -22.88 8.81
N ILE A 290 -7.51 -21.61 9.23
CA ILE A 290 -6.31 -20.77 9.15
C ILE A 290 -5.37 -21.18 10.29
N PRO A 291 -4.12 -21.55 9.99
CA PRO A 291 -3.13 -21.86 11.02
C PRO A 291 -2.92 -20.69 11.98
N GLU A 292 -2.75 -20.97 13.28
CA GLU A 292 -2.58 -19.94 14.31
C GLU A 292 -1.39 -19.01 14.02
N GLN A 293 -0.30 -19.55 13.45
CA GLN A 293 0.87 -18.79 13.06
C GLN A 293 0.52 -17.67 12.08
N ALA A 294 -0.39 -17.90 11.13
CA ALA A 294 -0.75 -16.90 10.10
C ALA A 294 -1.75 -15.84 10.58
N LYS A 295 -2.29 -15.99 11.81
CA LYS A 295 -3.24 -15.03 12.39
C LYS A 295 -2.51 -13.81 12.95
N GLY A 296 -3.19 -12.68 12.87
CA GLY A 296 -2.72 -11.38 13.34
C GLY A 296 -3.77 -10.33 13.02
N SER A 297 -3.36 -9.06 12.96
CA SER A 297 -4.16 -8.01 12.37
C SER A 297 -3.95 -7.99 10.86
N PRO A 298 -4.94 -8.40 10.05
CA PRO A 298 -4.83 -8.34 8.61
C PRO A 298 -5.15 -6.93 8.07
N HIS A 299 -4.92 -6.71 6.78
CA HIS A 299 -5.43 -5.52 6.11
C HIS A 299 -6.94 -5.37 6.32
N ALA A 300 -7.42 -4.13 6.35
CA ALA A 300 -8.77 -3.70 6.66
C ALA A 300 -9.25 -3.98 8.11
N ASN A 301 -8.40 -4.46 9.03
CA ASN A 301 -8.82 -4.75 10.40
C ASN A 301 -9.28 -3.51 11.16
N GLU A 302 -8.58 -2.38 11.00
CA GLU A 302 -8.90 -1.13 11.70
C GLU A 302 -10.32 -0.61 11.39
N TYR A 303 -10.91 -0.96 10.24
CA TYR A 303 -12.27 -0.54 9.88
C TYR A 303 -13.34 -1.01 10.87
N HIS A 304 -13.15 -2.18 11.47
CA HIS A 304 -14.07 -2.69 12.48
C HIS A 304 -14.10 -1.74 13.69
N TYR A 305 -12.93 -1.24 14.10
CA TYR A 305 -12.79 -0.43 15.29
C TYR A 305 -13.06 1.07 15.05
N LEU A 306 -12.63 1.61 13.91
CA LEU A 306 -12.78 3.03 13.57
C LEU A 306 -14.21 3.39 13.13
N PHE A 307 -14.83 2.53 12.32
CA PHE A 307 -16.07 2.86 11.62
C PHE A 307 -17.21 1.89 11.91
N ASN A 308 -16.99 0.90 12.78
CA ASN A 308 -17.95 -0.18 13.03
C ASN A 308 -18.38 -0.88 11.72
N MET A 309 -17.46 -0.97 10.76
CA MET A 309 -17.69 -1.61 9.47
C MET A 309 -17.29 -3.09 9.55
N PRO A 310 -18.22 -4.03 9.32
CA PRO A 310 -17.97 -5.46 9.46
C PRO A 310 -17.32 -6.03 8.19
N VAL A 311 -16.08 -5.61 7.91
CA VAL A 311 -15.36 -5.98 6.67
C VAL A 311 -15.05 -7.48 6.61
N MET A 312 -14.75 -8.10 7.75
CA MET A 312 -14.36 -9.51 7.84
C MET A 312 -15.32 -10.32 8.73
N ALA A 313 -15.80 -9.71 9.81
CA ALA A 313 -16.78 -10.31 10.71
C ALA A 313 -17.72 -9.27 11.32
N GLN A 314 -18.90 -9.73 11.74
CA GLN A 314 -19.82 -8.94 12.57
C GLN A 314 -19.33 -9.02 14.02
N ILE A 315 -18.75 -7.93 14.52
CA ILE A 315 -18.26 -7.85 15.90
C ILE A 315 -19.21 -6.98 16.71
N ASP A 316 -19.76 -7.52 17.80
CA ASP A 316 -20.63 -6.77 18.71
C ASP A 316 -19.82 -6.16 19.85
N PHE A 317 -19.22 -5.00 19.61
CA PHE A 317 -18.38 -4.30 20.60
C PHE A 317 -19.09 -3.93 21.90
N LYS A 318 -20.42 -4.04 21.99
CA LYS A 318 -21.16 -3.86 23.24
C LYS A 318 -21.03 -5.06 24.17
N LYS A 319 -20.79 -6.24 23.61
CA LYS A 319 -20.60 -7.50 24.33
C LYS A 319 -19.13 -7.89 24.45
N GLU A 320 -18.28 -7.35 23.58
CA GLU A 320 -16.84 -7.55 23.63
C GLU A 320 -16.17 -6.55 24.60
N PRO A 321 -15.08 -6.96 25.28
CA PRO A 321 -14.31 -6.08 26.16
C PRO A 321 -13.44 -5.06 25.39
N GLU A 322 -13.53 -5.00 24.06
CA GLU A 322 -12.60 -4.28 23.17
C GLU A 322 -13.03 -2.83 22.85
N SER A 323 -14.11 -2.32 23.46
CA SER A 323 -14.59 -0.95 23.25
C SER A 323 -13.54 0.14 23.57
N TRP A 324 -12.56 -0.17 24.43
CA TRP A 324 -11.43 0.71 24.71
C TRP A 324 -10.60 1.02 23.45
N LEU A 325 -10.50 0.05 22.54
CA LEU A 325 -9.70 0.19 21.32
C LEU A 325 -10.38 1.10 20.30
N GLN A 326 -11.71 1.03 20.20
CA GLN A 326 -12.48 1.99 19.39
C GLN A 326 -12.25 3.41 19.88
N ARG A 327 -12.33 3.63 21.21
CA ARG A 327 -12.09 4.92 21.83
C ARG A 327 -10.68 5.44 21.52
N ASP A 328 -9.66 4.61 21.73
CA ASP A 328 -8.26 5.05 21.61
C ASP A 328 -7.88 5.32 20.14
N LEU A 329 -8.34 4.52 19.18
CA LEU A 329 -8.15 4.77 17.74
C LEU A 329 -8.84 6.06 17.28
N ILE A 330 -10.07 6.31 17.76
CA ILE A 330 -10.80 7.55 17.45
C ILE A 330 -10.08 8.75 18.09
N ASP A 331 -9.62 8.64 19.34
CA ASP A 331 -8.88 9.71 20.01
C ASP A 331 -7.60 10.06 19.24
N MET A 332 -6.83 9.06 18.79
CA MET A 332 -5.65 9.25 17.95
C MET A 332 -5.95 10.06 16.69
N VAL A 333 -6.95 9.66 15.91
CA VAL A 333 -7.28 10.31 14.64
C VAL A 333 -7.83 11.71 14.87
N VAL A 334 -8.71 11.89 15.85
CA VAL A 334 -9.38 13.17 16.12
C VAL A 334 -8.40 14.18 16.72
N SER A 335 -7.55 13.78 17.66
CA SER A 335 -6.52 14.64 18.23
C SER A 335 -5.51 15.09 17.18
N PHE A 336 -5.08 14.18 16.30
CA PHE A 336 -4.21 14.51 15.18
C PHE A 336 -4.89 15.50 14.22
N ALA A 337 -6.13 15.23 13.81
CA ALA A 337 -6.85 16.12 12.91
C ALA A 337 -7.00 17.55 13.47
N LYS A 338 -7.23 17.67 14.79
CA LYS A 338 -7.39 18.96 15.48
C LYS A 338 -6.09 19.72 15.73
N THR A 339 -4.97 19.03 15.95
CA THR A 339 -3.77 19.66 16.52
C THR A 339 -2.49 19.38 15.74
N GLY A 340 -2.49 18.36 14.88
CA GLY A 340 -1.30 17.85 14.21
C GLY A 340 -0.42 16.96 15.10
N VAL A 341 -0.82 16.72 16.34
CA VAL A 341 -0.14 15.83 17.29
C VAL A 341 -1.17 14.80 17.77
N PRO A 342 -0.97 13.50 17.51
CA PRO A 342 -1.88 12.49 18.00
C PRO A 342 -1.70 12.28 19.50
N HIS A 343 -2.79 11.97 20.18
CA HIS A 343 -2.87 11.74 21.60
C HIS A 343 -3.66 10.46 21.87
N ILE A 344 -3.18 9.64 22.80
CA ILE A 344 -3.93 8.52 23.38
C ILE A 344 -3.62 8.46 24.87
N GLN A 345 -4.64 8.70 25.69
CA GLN A 345 -4.53 8.62 27.16
C GLN A 345 -3.29 9.39 27.67
N ASP A 346 -2.54 8.86 28.64
CA ASP A 346 -1.32 9.47 29.17
C ASP A 346 -0.04 8.99 28.46
N VAL A 347 -0.15 8.40 27.27
CA VAL A 347 1.00 7.85 26.55
C VAL A 347 1.83 8.98 25.94
N GLU A 348 3.10 9.07 26.35
CA GLU A 348 4.05 9.97 25.71
C GLU A 348 4.48 9.44 24.33
N TRP A 349 3.82 9.92 23.28
CA TRP A 349 4.09 9.53 21.90
C TRP A 349 4.68 10.70 21.09
N ARG A 350 5.99 10.62 20.86
CA ARG A 350 6.75 11.62 20.11
C ARG A 350 6.84 11.25 18.63
N PRO A 351 6.98 12.24 17.72
CA PRO A 351 7.24 11.95 16.32
C PRO A 351 8.58 11.22 16.17
N VAL A 352 8.72 10.49 15.06
CA VAL A 352 9.93 9.75 14.71
C VAL A 352 11.12 10.69 14.65
N SER A 353 12.13 10.38 15.46
CA SER A 353 13.35 11.20 15.57
C SER A 353 14.55 10.61 14.82
N ASP A 354 14.56 9.29 14.64
CA ASP A 354 15.62 8.55 13.98
C ASP A 354 15.01 7.73 12.82
N PRO A 355 15.41 7.98 11.56
CA PRO A 355 14.94 7.18 10.42
C PRO A 355 15.40 5.71 10.47
N ASP A 356 16.45 5.39 11.22
CA ASP A 356 17.00 4.04 11.36
C ASP A 356 16.42 3.29 12.59
N ASP A 357 15.70 3.99 13.47
CA ASP A 357 14.97 3.41 14.60
C ASP A 357 13.58 4.05 14.73
N VAL A 358 12.67 3.60 13.87
CA VAL A 358 11.30 4.12 13.84
C VAL A 358 10.55 3.72 15.12
N ASN A 359 10.33 4.70 16.00
CA ASN A 359 9.43 4.55 17.14
C ASN A 359 7.96 4.60 16.70
N PHE A 360 7.13 3.74 17.27
CA PHE A 360 5.72 3.60 16.90
C PHE A 360 4.83 3.30 18.10
N LEU A 361 3.58 3.76 18.04
CA LEU A 361 2.56 3.36 18.99
C LEU A 361 2.00 1.99 18.62
N ASN A 362 2.08 1.02 19.52
CA ASN A 362 1.62 -0.34 19.27
C ASN A 362 0.27 -0.61 19.94
N PHE A 363 -0.74 -0.95 19.14
CA PHE A 363 -2.04 -1.41 19.63
C PHE A 363 -2.05 -2.94 19.74
N GLN A 364 -1.97 -3.46 20.96
CA GLN A 364 -1.94 -4.89 21.26
C GLN A 364 -3.08 -5.25 22.21
N SER A 365 -3.40 -6.53 22.37
CA SER A 365 -4.55 -6.96 23.18
C SER A 365 -4.48 -6.54 24.66
N SER A 366 -3.29 -6.26 25.17
CA SER A 366 -3.07 -5.78 26.55
C SER A 366 -3.12 -4.26 26.72
N GLY A 367 -3.29 -3.49 25.64
CA GLY A 367 -3.33 -2.03 25.66
C GLY A 367 -2.42 -1.38 24.61
N VAL A 368 -2.08 -0.11 24.83
CA VAL A 368 -1.21 0.68 23.95
C VAL A 368 0.15 0.96 24.60
N SER A 369 1.22 0.90 23.83
CA SER A 369 2.57 1.24 24.29
C SER A 369 3.46 1.69 23.14
N VAL A 370 4.38 2.62 23.38
CA VAL A 370 5.41 2.97 22.39
C VAL A 370 6.48 1.88 22.31
N LYS A 371 6.83 1.47 21.09
CA LYS A 371 7.89 0.52 20.75
C LYS A 371 8.83 1.15 19.71
N HIS A 372 9.92 0.44 19.42
CA HIS A 372 11.01 0.86 18.53
C HIS A 372 11.31 -0.25 17.51
N GLY A 373 12.03 0.07 16.43
CA GLY A 373 12.36 -0.88 15.35
C GLY A 373 11.15 -1.40 14.58
N LEU A 374 10.28 -0.52 14.06
CA LEU A 374 9.13 -0.91 13.25
C LEU A 374 9.57 -1.68 12.00
N PHE A 375 9.40 -3.01 12.01
CA PHE A 375 9.71 -3.88 10.86
C PHE A 375 11.12 -3.67 10.29
N GLN A 376 12.11 -3.45 11.14
CA GLN A 376 13.48 -3.13 10.71
C GLN A 376 14.11 -4.26 9.89
N GLU A 377 13.92 -5.52 10.32
CA GLU A 377 14.52 -6.68 9.65
C GLU A 377 14.10 -6.83 8.17
N PRO A 378 12.79 -6.83 7.80
CA PRO A 378 12.41 -6.87 6.39
C PRO A 378 12.85 -5.61 5.64
N LEU A 379 12.81 -4.42 6.26
CA LEU A 379 13.30 -3.19 5.63
C LEU A 379 14.78 -3.32 5.22
N ASP A 380 15.62 -3.78 6.15
CA ASP A 380 17.05 -4.00 5.92
C ASP A 380 17.27 -5.03 4.82
N PHE A 381 16.54 -6.15 4.84
CA PHE A 381 16.63 -7.18 3.81
C PHE A 381 16.34 -6.62 2.42
N TRP A 382 15.20 -5.96 2.24
CA TRP A 382 14.76 -5.44 0.94
C TRP A 382 15.62 -4.26 0.45
N ASN A 383 16.11 -3.40 1.33
CA ASN A 383 17.04 -2.32 0.97
C ASN A 383 18.42 -2.87 0.56
N ASN A 384 18.97 -3.84 1.31
CA ASN A 384 20.22 -4.48 0.94
C ASN A 384 20.13 -5.18 -0.42
N LEU A 385 19.01 -5.87 -0.69
CA LEU A 385 18.76 -6.51 -1.98
C LEU A 385 18.75 -5.50 -3.13
N ARG A 386 18.05 -4.37 -2.93
CA ARG A 386 17.98 -3.24 -3.88
C ARG A 386 19.34 -2.64 -4.18
N GLU A 387 20.14 -2.35 -3.16
CA GLU A 387 21.43 -1.70 -3.31
C GLU A 387 22.47 -2.60 -3.98
N ARG A 388 22.57 -3.85 -3.51
CA ARG A 388 23.61 -4.80 -3.94
C ARG A 388 23.33 -5.37 -5.32
N GLU A 389 22.09 -5.75 -5.57
CA GLU A 389 21.73 -6.49 -6.79
C GLU A 389 21.10 -5.59 -7.87
N GLY A 390 20.77 -4.34 -7.53
CA GLY A 390 20.11 -3.40 -8.45
C GLY A 390 18.67 -3.82 -8.79
N PHE A 391 18.03 -4.59 -7.91
CA PHE A 391 16.72 -5.20 -8.10
C PHE A 391 15.73 -4.65 -7.08
N ASP A 392 14.55 -4.22 -7.51
CA ASP A 392 13.49 -3.81 -6.60
C ASP A 392 12.14 -4.37 -7.04
N LEU A 393 11.53 -5.18 -6.15
CA LEU A 393 10.21 -5.76 -6.34
C LEU A 393 9.10 -4.83 -5.78
N VAL A 394 9.46 -3.93 -4.87
CA VAL A 394 8.55 -2.99 -4.20
C VAL A 394 8.30 -1.78 -5.08
N ASP A 395 9.37 -1.16 -5.59
CA ASP A 395 9.31 -0.06 -6.55
C ASP A 395 9.73 -0.55 -7.95
N PRO A 396 8.78 -0.95 -8.80
CA PRO A 396 9.07 -1.33 -10.17
C PRO A 396 9.75 -0.19 -10.96
N ALA A 397 9.40 1.07 -10.71
CA ALA A 397 9.94 2.21 -11.43
C ALA A 397 11.38 2.56 -11.02
N TYR A 398 11.96 1.84 -10.05
CA TYR A 398 13.35 1.97 -9.71
C TYR A 398 14.25 1.54 -10.87
N SER A 399 15.12 2.45 -11.29
CA SER A 399 16.26 2.11 -12.13
C SER A 399 17.51 2.59 -11.40
N LYS A 400 18.47 1.68 -11.19
CA LYS A 400 19.83 2.06 -10.84
C LYS A 400 20.41 2.69 -12.09
N THR A 401 20.21 3.99 -12.28
CA THR A 401 21.08 4.75 -13.18
C THR A 401 22.48 4.49 -12.67
N THR A 402 23.25 3.70 -13.42
CA THR A 402 24.67 3.55 -13.14
C THR A 402 25.24 4.95 -13.24
N SER A 403 25.55 5.54 -12.09
CA SER A 403 26.46 6.68 -12.02
C SER A 403 27.85 6.18 -12.41
N ASN A 404 28.01 5.76 -13.66
CA ASN A 404 29.31 5.82 -14.31
C ASN A 404 29.48 7.27 -14.74
N SER A 405 29.87 8.10 -13.78
CA SER A 405 30.70 9.25 -14.05
C SER A 405 32.02 8.72 -14.60
N GLU A 406 32.06 8.34 -15.87
CA GLU A 406 33.29 8.17 -16.64
C GLU A 406 32.95 8.03 -18.12
N LYS A 407 33.51 8.97 -18.91
CA LYS A 407 33.53 9.09 -20.38
C LYS A 407 32.45 9.96 -21.04
N ASP A 408 32.48 11.24 -20.67
CA ASP A 408 32.61 12.28 -21.70
C ASP A 408 34.10 12.50 -21.96
N GLU A 409 34.64 11.82 -22.97
CA GLU A 409 35.83 12.24 -23.74
C GLU A 409 35.84 11.42 -25.04
N LEU A 410 35.24 11.97 -26.10
CA LEU A 410 35.83 12.17 -27.43
C LEU A 410 34.84 12.85 -28.39
#